data_AF-A0A5E6N6A7-F1
#
_entry.id   AF-A0A5E6N6A7-F1
#
_cell.length_a   1.000
_cell.length_b   1.000
_cell.length_c   1.000
_cell.angle_alpha   90.00
_cell.angle_beta   90.00
_cell.angle_gamma   90.00
#
_symmetry.space_group_name_H-M   'P 1'
#
loop_
_entity.id
_entity.type
_entity.pdbx_description
1 polymer ?
#
loop_
_entity_poly.entity_id
_entity_poly.type
_entity_poly.pdbx_seq_one_letter_code
_entity_poly.pdbx_strand_id
1 'polypeptide(L)'
;MSTKPTFYRQRFLLSLLRVINHAVSQTDLQKHSFLFSQQHSMGYEFIPYQFGCYSLQLNQDINTLEQAGFVEVIDKKIKLLEQNSMAWMKTADSNQLFKYPKEHRQMAGDNLIGFVYKNYPYYAINSKIINRVCDSEEQAKIQKEQAKITKDTTVIYTLGYEGISLEAYINKLIKNDVKLLCDVRKNPLSRKFGFSYKTLNNLLPKVGIDYIHIPQLGIESNKRQDLDSQESYKKLFDEYETTLPDREEALNQVLALQKKYQRIALTCFEKSHHECHRHCVSDYLANHHNTQTIHL
;
A
#
# COMPACT_ATOMS: atom_id res chain seq x y z
N MET A 1 4.23 -34.98 1.37
CA MET A 1 5.32 -34.09 1.85
C MET A 1 4.99 -32.69 1.38
N SER A 2 4.59 -31.78 2.28
CA SER A 2 4.36 -30.39 1.86
C SER A 2 5.69 -29.75 1.48
N THR A 3 5.81 -29.32 0.23
CA THR A 3 7.01 -28.67 -0.30
C THR A 3 7.13 -27.28 0.30
N LYS A 4 8.29 -26.90 0.85
CA LYS A 4 8.55 -25.58 1.47
C LYS A 4 7.90 -24.41 0.68
N PRO A 5 7.35 -23.38 1.35
CA PRO A 5 6.80 -22.21 0.65
C PRO A 5 7.80 -21.56 -0.30
N THR A 6 7.33 -21.11 -1.46
CA THR A 6 8.16 -20.49 -2.49
C THR A 6 8.81 -19.20 -1.98
N PHE A 7 8.02 -18.32 -1.37
CA PHE A 7 8.51 -17.01 -0.92
C PHE A 7 9.10 -17.07 0.48
N TYR A 8 10.24 -16.40 0.68
CA TYR A 8 10.91 -16.37 1.97
C TYR A 8 10.05 -15.73 3.08
N ARG A 9 9.30 -14.66 2.77
CA ARG A 9 8.37 -13.99 3.69
C ARG A 9 7.26 -14.91 4.22
N GLN A 10 6.85 -15.91 3.44
CA GLN A 10 5.86 -16.92 3.86
C GLN A 10 6.47 -17.87 4.89
N ARG A 11 7.73 -18.29 4.69
CA ARG A 11 8.48 -19.12 5.66
C ARG A 11 8.69 -18.39 6.97
N PHE A 12 9.00 -17.09 6.89
CA PHE A 12 9.04 -16.21 8.06
C PHE A 12 7.72 -16.20 8.80
N LEU A 13 6.58 -16.03 8.11
CA LEU A 13 5.28 -15.96 8.76
C LEU A 13 4.95 -17.25 9.54
N LEU A 14 5.23 -18.42 8.97
CA LEU A 14 5.08 -19.71 9.65
C LEU A 14 6.02 -19.86 10.85
N SER A 15 7.25 -19.34 10.75
CA SER A 15 8.24 -19.39 11.82
C SER A 15 7.90 -18.43 12.96
N LEU A 16 7.38 -17.24 12.62
CA LEU A 16 6.89 -16.27 13.59
C LEU A 16 5.70 -16.85 14.38
N LEU A 17 4.72 -17.44 13.69
CA LEU A 17 3.60 -18.15 14.32
C LEU A 17 4.07 -19.19 15.33
N ARG A 18 5.09 -19.98 14.98
CA ARG A 18 5.67 -20.97 15.89
C ARG A 18 6.27 -20.34 17.15
N VAL A 19 6.90 -19.18 17.02
CA VAL A 19 7.59 -18.50 18.11
C VAL A 19 6.64 -17.74 19.04
N ILE A 20 5.59 -17.10 18.52
CA ILE A 20 4.65 -16.31 19.34
C ILE A 20 3.65 -17.23 20.07
N ASN A 21 2.89 -18.01 19.32
CA ASN A 21 1.85 -18.93 19.76
C ASN A 21 1.31 -19.63 18.50
N HIS A 22 1.23 -20.97 18.52
CA HIS A 22 0.74 -21.78 17.40
C HIS A 22 -0.69 -21.43 16.93
N ALA A 23 -1.43 -20.61 17.68
CA ALA A 23 -2.67 -19.98 17.24
C ALA A 23 -2.76 -18.51 17.68
N VAL A 24 -3.04 -17.61 16.75
CA VAL A 24 -3.25 -16.16 17.02
C VAL A 24 -4.35 -15.59 16.14
N SER A 25 -4.94 -14.47 16.56
CA SER A 25 -5.85 -13.75 15.67
C SER A 25 -5.09 -13.16 14.48
N GLN A 26 -5.79 -12.96 13.36
CA GLN A 26 -5.22 -12.27 12.21
C GLN A 26 -4.71 -10.86 12.55
N THR A 27 -5.43 -10.13 13.43
CA THR A 27 -5.02 -8.81 13.90
C THR A 27 -3.71 -8.87 14.68
N ASP A 28 -3.56 -9.83 15.60
CA ASP A 28 -2.34 -10.00 16.39
C ASP A 28 -1.16 -10.39 15.50
N LEU A 29 -1.36 -11.29 14.52
CA LEU A 29 -0.29 -11.68 13.60
C LEU A 29 0.24 -10.50 12.78
N GLN A 30 -0.65 -9.58 12.36
CA GLN A 30 -0.24 -8.34 11.72
C GLN A 30 0.64 -7.49 12.65
N LYS A 31 0.33 -7.43 13.94
CA LYS A 31 1.08 -6.62 14.92
C LYS A 31 2.42 -7.23 15.27
N HIS A 32 2.47 -8.53 15.53
CA HIS A 32 3.75 -9.21 15.77
C HIS A 32 4.66 -9.12 14.55
N SER A 33 4.11 -9.33 13.35
CA SER A 33 4.89 -9.20 12.11
C SER A 33 5.41 -7.78 11.92
N PHE A 34 4.59 -6.77 12.21
CA PHE A 34 4.99 -5.36 12.18
C PHE A 34 6.09 -5.04 13.20
N LEU A 35 5.93 -5.46 14.46
CA LEU A 35 6.90 -5.21 15.52
C LEU A 35 8.25 -5.87 15.18
N PHE A 36 8.21 -7.10 14.66
CA PHE A 36 9.42 -7.77 14.19
C PHE A 36 10.06 -7.00 13.02
N SER A 37 9.25 -6.52 12.07
CA SER A 37 9.74 -5.81 10.88
C SER A 37 10.39 -4.47 11.20
N GLN A 38 10.11 -3.86 12.36
CA GLN A 38 10.78 -2.62 12.79
C GLN A 38 12.26 -2.83 13.10
N GLN A 39 12.66 -4.06 13.43
CA GLN A 39 14.04 -4.41 13.72
C GLN A 39 14.68 -5.17 12.55
N HIS A 40 13.89 -6.01 11.87
CA HIS A 40 14.38 -6.90 10.82
C HIS A 40 13.35 -7.03 9.70
N SER A 41 13.60 -6.41 8.54
CA SER A 41 12.68 -6.48 7.40
C SER A 41 12.56 -7.89 6.83
N MET A 42 11.34 -8.42 6.76
CA MET A 42 11.04 -9.78 6.28
C MET A 42 10.20 -9.79 5.00
N GLY A 43 10.18 -8.69 4.26
CA GLY A 43 9.46 -8.58 2.99
C GLY A 43 7.96 -8.29 3.14
N TYR A 44 7.54 -7.77 4.29
CA TYR A 44 6.22 -7.17 4.49
C TYR A 44 6.37 -5.69 4.82
N GLU A 45 5.49 -4.89 4.25
CA GLU A 45 5.31 -3.47 4.55
C GLU A 45 3.90 -3.25 5.07
N PHE A 46 3.69 -2.14 5.78
CA PHE A 46 2.45 -1.90 6.50
C PHE A 46 1.93 -0.49 6.23
N ILE A 47 0.61 -0.33 6.30
CA ILE A 47 -0.10 0.96 6.20
C ILE A 47 -0.88 1.23 7.50
N PRO A 48 -1.17 2.51 7.82
CA PRO A 48 -2.15 2.85 8.85
C PRO A 48 -3.56 2.48 8.40
N TYR A 49 -4.20 1.56 9.12
CA TYR A 49 -5.51 1.02 8.77
C TYR A 49 -6.47 1.05 9.97
N GLN A 50 -7.66 0.47 9.80
CA GLN A 50 -8.78 0.56 10.74
C GLN A 50 -8.50 0.06 12.16
N PHE A 51 -7.52 -0.84 12.32
CA PHE A 51 -7.10 -1.39 13.61
C PHE A 51 -5.58 -1.34 13.78
N GLY A 52 -4.92 -0.33 13.21
CA GLY A 52 -3.47 -0.15 13.30
C GLY A 52 -2.72 -0.55 12.03
N CYS A 53 -1.44 -0.88 12.18
CA CYS A 53 -0.59 -1.37 11.08
C CYS A 53 -1.19 -2.60 10.37
N TYR A 54 -1.20 -2.58 9.05
CA TYR A 54 -1.77 -3.67 8.25
C TYR A 54 -0.98 -3.89 6.96
N SER A 55 -0.64 -5.14 6.68
CA SER A 55 -0.06 -5.59 5.42
C SER A 55 -1.07 -6.42 4.64
N LEU A 56 -1.36 -5.96 3.42
CA LEU A 56 -2.18 -6.69 2.46
C LEU A 56 -1.44 -7.90 1.92
N GLN A 57 -0.13 -7.77 1.70
CA GLN A 57 0.70 -8.87 1.24
C GLN A 57 0.73 -10.00 2.27
N LEU A 58 0.86 -9.68 3.56
CA LEU A 58 0.77 -10.66 4.65
C LEU A 58 -0.59 -11.36 4.64
N ASN A 59 -1.68 -10.59 4.50
CA ASN A 59 -3.01 -11.17 4.43
C ASN A 59 -3.20 -12.13 3.26
N GLN A 60 -2.70 -11.77 2.07
CA GLN A 60 -2.74 -12.63 0.90
C GLN A 60 -1.90 -13.90 1.10
N ASP A 61 -0.75 -13.76 1.76
CA ASP A 61 0.12 -14.90 2.06
C ASP A 61 -0.50 -15.85 3.09
N ILE A 62 -1.28 -15.36 4.07
CA ILE A 62 -2.08 -16.23 4.96
C ILE A 62 -3.03 -17.10 4.14
N ASN A 63 -3.83 -16.49 3.24
CA ASN A 63 -4.76 -17.24 2.39
C ASN A 63 -4.04 -18.28 1.53
N THR A 64 -2.86 -17.93 1.01
CA THR A 64 -2.05 -18.83 0.17
C THR A 64 -1.49 -20.00 0.99
N LEU A 65 -1.06 -19.72 2.23
CA LEU A 65 -0.55 -20.73 3.16
C LEU A 65 -1.66 -21.67 3.65
N GLU A 66 -2.88 -21.15 3.83
CA GLU A 66 -4.06 -21.95 4.17
C GLU A 66 -4.41 -22.91 3.04
N GLN A 67 -4.52 -22.41 1.80
CA GLN A 67 -4.79 -23.25 0.62
C GLN A 67 -3.73 -24.33 0.40
N ALA A 68 -2.48 -24.05 0.79
CA ALA A 68 -1.37 -25.02 0.73
C ALA A 68 -1.27 -25.93 1.97
N GLY A 69 -2.17 -25.81 2.95
CA GLY A 69 -2.25 -26.68 4.12
C GLY A 69 -1.18 -26.44 5.19
N PHE A 70 -0.51 -25.28 5.20
CA PHE A 70 0.47 -24.94 6.24
C PHE A 70 -0.17 -24.33 7.48
N VAL A 71 -1.32 -23.70 7.32
CA VAL A 71 -2.13 -23.11 8.40
C VAL A 71 -3.59 -23.47 8.20
N GLU A 72 -4.36 -23.34 9.27
CA GLU A 72 -5.81 -23.50 9.29
C GLU A 72 -6.43 -22.23 9.89
N VAL A 73 -7.44 -21.65 9.23
CA VAL A 73 -8.16 -20.48 9.76
C VAL A 73 -9.52 -20.89 10.30
N ILE A 74 -9.66 -20.94 11.62
CA ILE A 74 -10.93 -21.22 12.32
C ILE A 74 -11.25 -20.04 13.23
N ASP A 75 -12.49 -19.54 13.18
CA ASP A 75 -12.97 -18.44 14.03
C ASP A 75 -12.04 -17.21 14.05
N LYS A 76 -11.52 -16.83 12.87
CA LYS A 76 -10.56 -15.72 12.68
C LYS A 76 -9.20 -15.91 13.39
N LYS A 77 -8.92 -17.11 13.87
CA LYS A 77 -7.61 -17.50 14.40
C LYS A 77 -6.87 -18.32 13.35
N ILE A 78 -5.60 -18.00 13.20
CA ILE A 78 -4.67 -18.68 12.29
C ILE A 78 -3.89 -19.67 13.12
N LYS A 79 -4.11 -20.96 12.87
CA LYS A 79 -3.43 -22.06 13.55
C LYS A 79 -2.34 -22.63 12.66
N LEU A 80 -1.14 -22.76 13.18
CA LEU A 80 -0.01 -23.37 12.48
C LEU A 80 -0.16 -24.90 12.45
N LEU A 81 -0.17 -25.48 11.24
CA LEU A 81 -0.14 -26.94 11.04
C LEU A 81 1.29 -27.45 10.78
N GLU A 82 2.11 -26.63 10.12
CA GLU A 82 3.49 -26.96 9.75
C GLU A 82 4.44 -27.02 10.96
N GLN A 83 5.22 -28.11 11.05
CA GLN A 83 6.12 -28.37 12.17
C GLN A 83 7.58 -27.97 11.92
N ASN A 84 8.00 -27.92 10.66
CA ASN A 84 9.39 -27.76 10.27
C ASN A 84 9.72 -26.35 9.75
N SER A 85 8.86 -25.35 10.01
CA SER A 85 9.00 -23.99 9.47
C SER A 85 10.36 -23.34 9.79
N MET A 86 10.90 -23.58 10.99
CA MET A 86 12.19 -23.04 11.43
C MET A 86 13.38 -23.54 10.59
N ALA A 87 13.29 -24.75 10.05
CA ALA A 87 14.36 -25.33 9.22
C ALA A 87 14.49 -24.63 7.86
N TRP A 88 13.50 -23.82 7.46
CA TRP A 88 13.50 -23.11 6.19
C TRP A 88 13.98 -21.66 6.30
N MET A 89 14.33 -21.22 7.51
CA MET A 89 14.87 -19.90 7.80
C MET A 89 16.40 -19.91 7.67
N LYS A 90 16.98 -18.79 7.24
CA LYS A 90 18.41 -18.55 7.36
C LYS A 90 18.78 -18.51 8.84
N THR A 91 19.97 -19.00 9.20
CA THR A 91 20.44 -19.07 10.59
C THR A 91 20.39 -17.71 11.30
N ALA A 92 20.80 -16.64 10.60
CA ALA A 92 20.74 -15.27 11.14
C ALA A 92 19.31 -14.86 11.52
N ASP A 93 18.34 -15.07 10.62
CA ASP A 93 16.94 -14.66 10.85
C ASP A 93 16.26 -15.54 11.91
N SER A 94 16.57 -16.84 11.93
CA SER A 94 16.13 -17.77 12.98
C SER A 94 16.60 -17.30 14.37
N ASN A 95 17.87 -16.90 14.49
CA ASN A 95 18.40 -16.33 15.73
C ASN A 95 17.67 -15.05 16.15
N GLN A 96 17.26 -14.21 15.21
CA GLN A 96 16.49 -13.00 15.52
C GLN A 96 15.07 -13.32 15.97
N LEU A 97 14.42 -14.33 15.38
CA LEU A 97 13.13 -14.83 15.86
C LEU A 97 13.21 -15.32 17.31
N PHE A 98 14.26 -16.06 17.69
CA PHE A 98 14.45 -16.49 19.08
C PHE A 98 14.66 -15.32 20.05
N LYS A 99 15.33 -14.25 19.58
CA LYS A 99 15.53 -13.00 20.32
C LYS A 99 14.30 -12.10 20.39
N TYR A 100 13.23 -12.40 19.63
CA TYR A 100 11.99 -11.63 19.70
C TYR A 100 11.48 -11.61 21.16
N PRO A 101 11.36 -10.42 21.82
CA PRO A 101 11.20 -10.34 23.26
C PRO A 101 10.01 -11.15 23.78
N LYS A 102 10.21 -11.87 24.90
CA LYS A 102 9.16 -12.72 25.48
C LYS A 102 7.90 -11.94 25.82
N GLU A 103 8.06 -10.72 26.36
CA GLU A 103 6.97 -9.78 26.61
C GLU A 103 6.17 -9.45 25.34
N HIS A 104 6.85 -9.20 24.21
CA HIS A 104 6.19 -8.98 22.94
C HIS A 104 5.42 -10.20 22.45
N ARG A 105 5.98 -11.41 22.61
CA ARG A 105 5.34 -12.67 22.18
C ARG A 105 4.05 -13.00 22.94
N GLN A 106 3.95 -12.54 24.19
CA GLN A 106 2.82 -12.85 25.07
C GLN A 106 1.70 -11.81 25.00
N MET A 107 1.95 -10.63 24.42
CA MET A 107 0.91 -9.64 24.19
C MET A 107 -0.07 -10.12 23.12
N ALA A 108 -1.36 -9.86 23.32
CA ALA A 108 -2.43 -10.11 22.37
C ALA A 108 -3.57 -9.12 22.57
N GLY A 109 -4.46 -9.00 21.58
CA GLY A 109 -5.66 -8.18 21.67
C GLY A 109 -5.35 -6.71 21.95
N ASP A 110 -6.15 -6.08 22.81
CA ASP A 110 -6.05 -4.65 23.08
C ASP A 110 -4.69 -4.23 23.68
N ASN A 111 -4.05 -5.09 24.48
CA ASN A 111 -2.71 -4.82 25.02
C ASN A 111 -1.66 -4.71 23.90
N LEU A 112 -1.70 -5.63 22.93
CA LEU A 112 -0.78 -5.60 21.78
C LEU A 112 -1.06 -4.41 20.86
N ILE A 113 -2.33 -4.10 20.63
CA ILE A 113 -2.75 -2.96 19.81
C ILE A 113 -2.32 -1.64 20.46
N GLY A 114 -2.62 -1.45 21.74
CA GLY A 114 -2.23 -0.27 22.51
C GLY A 114 -0.71 -0.08 22.53
N PHE A 115 0.05 -1.17 22.73
CA PHE A 115 1.51 -1.13 22.64
C PHE A 115 2.00 -0.62 21.27
N VAL A 116 1.42 -1.10 20.17
CA VAL A 116 1.77 -0.62 18.82
C VAL A 116 1.42 0.86 18.67
N TYR A 117 0.26 1.31 19.16
CA TYR A 117 -0.19 2.70 18.98
C TYR A 117 0.68 3.68 19.75
N LYS A 118 1.00 3.33 21.00
CA LYS A 118 1.90 4.09 21.86
C LYS A 118 3.27 4.33 21.22
N ASN A 119 3.85 3.26 20.67
CA ASN A 119 5.23 3.30 20.15
C ASN A 119 5.31 3.72 18.68
N TYR A 120 4.23 3.56 17.91
CA TYR A 120 4.18 3.82 16.47
C TYR A 120 2.88 4.54 16.07
N PRO A 121 2.65 5.77 16.56
CA PRO A 121 1.37 6.47 16.46
C PRO A 121 0.90 6.72 15.02
N TYR A 122 1.83 6.82 14.06
CA TYR A 122 1.49 6.93 12.63
C TYR A 122 0.56 5.80 12.18
N TYR A 123 0.75 4.57 12.67
CA TYR A 123 -0.05 3.43 12.23
C TYR A 123 -1.46 3.42 12.81
N ALA A 124 -1.77 4.32 13.74
CA ALA A 124 -3.07 4.45 14.39
C ALA A 124 -3.92 5.60 13.83
N ILE A 125 -3.41 6.41 12.88
CA ILE A 125 -4.12 7.62 12.38
C ILE A 125 -5.48 7.33 11.73
N ASN A 126 -5.73 6.10 11.28
CA ASN A 126 -6.98 5.64 10.67
C ASN A 126 -7.77 4.68 11.58
N SER A 127 -7.36 4.54 12.84
CA SER A 127 -7.93 3.54 13.74
C SER A 127 -9.33 3.92 14.22
N LYS A 128 -10.22 2.92 14.26
CA LYS A 128 -11.60 3.03 14.75
C LYS A 128 -11.76 2.72 16.24
N ILE A 129 -10.67 2.32 16.90
CA ILE A 129 -10.71 1.81 18.28
C ILE A 129 -9.78 2.57 19.22
N ILE A 130 -9.34 3.77 18.82
CA ILE A 130 -8.42 4.60 19.61
C ILE A 130 -8.91 4.77 21.05
N ASN A 131 -10.19 5.12 21.24
CA ASN A 131 -10.78 5.32 22.57
C ASN A 131 -10.83 4.06 23.44
N ARG A 132 -10.70 2.87 22.84
CA ARG A 132 -10.69 1.59 23.55
C ARG A 132 -9.29 1.20 24.03
N VAL A 133 -8.25 1.58 23.27
CA VAL A 133 -6.89 1.04 23.44
C VAL A 133 -5.85 2.08 23.83
N CYS A 134 -6.21 3.37 23.86
CA CYS A 134 -5.29 4.47 24.17
C CYS A 134 -5.83 5.43 25.22
N ASP A 135 -4.94 5.91 26.09
CA ASP A 135 -5.22 7.02 27.01
C ASP A 135 -5.15 8.39 26.30
N SER A 136 -5.44 9.46 27.04
CA SER A 136 -5.46 10.83 26.50
C SER A 136 -4.09 11.30 25.98
N GLU A 137 -2.98 10.86 26.57
CA GLU A 137 -1.63 11.24 26.13
C GLU A 137 -1.29 10.56 24.81
N GLU A 138 -1.61 9.27 24.69
CA GLU A 138 -1.43 8.47 23.47
C GLU A 138 -2.32 8.99 22.33
N GLN A 139 -3.56 9.37 22.63
CA GLN A 139 -4.46 10.02 21.67
C GLN A 139 -3.89 11.32 21.12
N ALA A 140 -3.32 12.17 21.98
CA ALA A 140 -2.68 13.42 21.55
C ALA A 140 -1.48 13.17 20.61
N LYS A 141 -0.71 12.09 20.83
CA LYS A 141 0.39 11.69 19.92
C LYS A 141 -0.14 11.29 18.54
N ILE A 142 -1.24 10.54 18.48
CA ILE A 142 -1.86 10.15 17.20
C ILE A 142 -2.41 11.37 16.45
N GLN A 143 -3.08 12.29 17.17
CA GLN A 143 -3.57 13.55 16.58
C GLN A 143 -2.41 14.40 16.03
N LYS A 144 -1.26 14.42 16.72
CA LYS A 144 -0.06 15.08 16.21
C LYS A 144 0.45 14.46 14.90
N GLU A 145 0.39 13.14 14.74
CA GLU A 145 0.72 12.48 13.48
C GLU A 145 -0.27 12.83 12.36
N GLN A 146 -1.57 12.88 12.65
CA GLN A 146 -2.60 13.34 11.69
C GLN A 146 -2.36 14.79 11.25
N ALA A 147 -2.00 15.67 12.19
CA ALA A 147 -1.72 17.08 11.91
C ALA A 147 -0.47 17.27 11.03
N LYS A 148 0.58 16.45 11.19
CA LYS A 148 1.78 16.50 10.32
C LYS A 148 1.46 16.16 8.87
N ILE A 149 0.52 15.25 8.67
CA ILE A 149 0.11 14.77 7.35
C ILE A 149 -0.77 15.81 6.67
N THR A 150 -1.76 16.34 7.39
CA THR A 150 -2.77 17.27 6.86
C THR A 150 -2.12 18.44 6.12
N LYS A 151 -2.54 18.66 4.88
CA LYS A 151 -2.11 19.78 4.05
C LYS A 151 -3.29 20.68 3.71
N ASP A 152 -3.02 21.96 3.47
CA ASP A 152 -3.98 22.98 3.06
C ASP A 152 -3.86 23.39 1.59
N THR A 153 -2.88 22.82 0.87
CA THR A 153 -2.62 23.13 -0.54
C THR A 153 -3.56 22.40 -1.51
N THR A 154 -3.77 23.02 -2.68
CA THR A 154 -4.43 22.43 -3.84
C THR A 154 -3.38 21.94 -4.82
N VAL A 155 -3.24 20.63 -5.03
CA VAL A 155 -2.13 20.03 -5.79
C VAL A 155 -2.61 18.81 -6.59
N ILE A 156 -2.08 18.67 -7.81
CA ILE A 156 -2.12 17.42 -8.58
C ILE A 156 -0.79 16.71 -8.40
N TYR A 157 -0.80 15.60 -7.67
CA TYR A 157 0.35 14.71 -7.60
C TYR A 157 0.40 13.79 -8.81
N THR A 158 1.58 13.30 -9.16
CA THR A 158 1.69 12.11 -10.02
C THR A 158 2.45 11.02 -9.28
N LEU A 159 2.00 9.77 -9.38
CA LEU A 159 2.65 8.64 -8.71
C LEU A 159 2.60 7.36 -9.56
N GLY A 160 3.78 6.84 -9.88
CA GLY A 160 3.99 5.52 -10.48
C GLY A 160 4.14 4.43 -9.43
N TYR A 161 3.77 3.18 -9.76
CA TYR A 161 3.85 2.05 -8.83
C TYR A 161 4.91 1.00 -9.19
N GLU A 162 5.67 1.20 -10.26
CA GLU A 162 6.80 0.34 -10.60
C GLU A 162 7.87 0.35 -9.49
N GLY A 163 8.42 -0.83 -9.20
CA GLY A 163 9.49 -0.98 -8.22
C GLY A 163 9.09 -0.87 -6.74
N ILE A 164 7.85 -0.48 -6.38
CA ILE A 164 7.43 -0.31 -4.98
C ILE A 164 6.26 -1.22 -4.59
N SER A 165 6.10 -1.59 -3.32
CA SER A 165 4.94 -2.41 -2.89
C SER A 165 3.63 -1.60 -2.89
N LEU A 166 2.48 -2.30 -2.76
CA LEU A 166 1.19 -1.63 -2.60
C LEU A 166 1.17 -0.77 -1.31
N GLU A 167 1.72 -1.30 -0.22
CA GLU A 167 1.80 -0.61 1.05
C GLU A 167 2.73 0.62 0.99
N ALA A 168 3.90 0.52 0.35
CA ALA A 168 4.77 1.66 0.08
C ALA A 168 4.03 2.76 -0.70
N TYR A 169 3.30 2.36 -1.74
CA TYR A 169 2.52 3.26 -2.59
C TYR A 169 1.42 3.98 -1.81
N ILE A 170 0.63 3.25 -1.01
CA ILE A 170 -0.41 3.84 -0.17
C ILE A 170 0.19 4.77 0.88
N ASN A 171 1.32 4.40 1.50
CA ASN A 171 2.00 5.28 2.45
C ASN A 171 2.47 6.59 1.79
N LYS A 172 2.91 6.56 0.52
CA LYS A 172 3.22 7.79 -0.23
C LYS A 172 2.00 8.68 -0.41
N LEU A 173 0.85 8.10 -0.76
CA LEU A 173 -0.41 8.86 -0.89
C LEU A 173 -0.83 9.47 0.44
N ILE A 174 -0.82 8.68 1.52
CA ILE A 174 -1.20 9.12 2.87
C ILE A 174 -0.28 10.24 3.35
N LYS A 175 1.05 10.09 3.24
CA LYS A 175 2.01 11.10 3.71
C LYS A 175 1.93 12.44 2.96
N ASN A 176 1.38 12.43 1.75
CA ASN A 176 1.12 13.64 0.96
C ASN A 176 -0.34 14.12 1.05
N ASP A 177 -1.12 13.55 1.97
CA ASP A 177 -2.53 13.90 2.21
C ASP A 177 -3.39 13.88 0.94
N VAL A 178 -3.09 12.93 0.03
CA VAL A 178 -3.88 12.71 -1.18
C VAL A 178 -5.27 12.23 -0.79
N LYS A 179 -6.31 12.90 -1.28
CA LYS A 179 -7.71 12.58 -0.98
C LYS A 179 -8.39 11.74 -2.06
N LEU A 180 -7.86 11.78 -3.28
CA LEU A 180 -8.39 11.02 -4.41
C LEU A 180 -7.26 10.53 -5.31
N LEU A 181 -7.30 9.26 -5.67
CA LEU A 181 -6.47 8.68 -6.71
C LEU A 181 -7.24 8.63 -8.04
N CYS A 182 -6.77 9.38 -9.03
CA CYS A 182 -7.23 9.34 -10.41
C CYS A 182 -6.36 8.36 -11.20
N ASP A 183 -6.93 7.22 -11.56
CA ASP A 183 -6.29 6.22 -12.40
C ASP A 183 -6.44 6.60 -13.86
N VAL A 184 -5.35 7.00 -14.51
CA VAL A 184 -5.34 7.43 -15.92
C VAL A 184 -4.87 6.31 -16.84
N ARG A 185 -4.79 5.06 -16.37
CA ARG A 185 -4.49 3.90 -17.22
C ARG A 185 -5.68 3.63 -18.13
N LYS A 186 -5.44 3.29 -19.39
CA LYS A 186 -6.52 2.86 -20.29
C LYS A 186 -7.23 1.62 -19.73
N ASN A 187 -6.43 0.61 -19.36
CA ASN A 187 -6.88 -0.63 -18.74
C ASN A 187 -6.20 -0.77 -17.37
N PRO A 188 -6.93 -0.63 -16.25
CA PRO A 188 -6.38 -0.68 -14.89
C PRO A 188 -6.16 -2.13 -14.41
N LEU A 189 -5.57 -2.95 -15.28
CA LEU A 189 -5.16 -4.32 -15.02
C LEU A 189 -3.66 -4.33 -14.71
N SER A 190 -3.26 -5.06 -13.67
CA SER A 190 -1.85 -5.17 -13.29
C SER A 190 -1.53 -6.58 -12.80
N ARG A 191 -0.41 -7.12 -13.28
CA ARG A 191 0.17 -8.37 -12.76
C ARG A 191 0.82 -8.17 -11.39
N LYS A 192 1.15 -6.92 -11.04
CA LYS A 192 1.72 -6.57 -9.75
C LYS A 192 0.61 -6.60 -8.71
N PHE A 193 0.84 -7.37 -7.64
CA PHE A 193 -0.12 -7.53 -6.55
C PHE A 193 -0.61 -6.16 -6.04
N GLY A 194 -1.92 -6.03 -5.89
CA GLY A 194 -2.53 -4.85 -5.27
C GLY A 194 -2.99 -3.74 -6.22
N PHE A 195 -2.55 -3.72 -7.49
CA PHE A 195 -2.75 -2.59 -8.40
C PHE A 195 -3.83 -2.80 -9.48
N SER A 196 -4.75 -3.74 -9.27
CA SER A 196 -5.94 -3.87 -10.11
C SER A 196 -7.03 -2.88 -9.69
N TYR A 197 -7.90 -2.50 -10.62
CA TYR A 197 -9.08 -1.67 -10.35
C TYR A 197 -9.85 -2.12 -9.10
N LYS A 198 -10.24 -3.41 -9.06
CA LYS A 198 -11.04 -3.97 -7.97
C LYS A 198 -10.34 -3.83 -6.61
N THR A 199 -9.02 -4.02 -6.57
CA THR A 199 -8.28 -3.90 -5.32
C THR A 199 -8.17 -2.45 -4.87
N LEU A 200 -7.75 -1.54 -5.76
CA LEU A 200 -7.60 -0.12 -5.42
C LEU A 200 -8.94 0.52 -5.02
N ASN A 201 -10.00 0.29 -5.82
CA ASN A 201 -11.34 0.81 -5.57
C ASN A 201 -11.92 0.36 -4.22
N ASN A 202 -11.59 -0.85 -3.77
CA ASN A 202 -12.07 -1.37 -2.49
C ASN A 202 -11.19 -1.00 -1.30
N LEU A 203 -9.90 -0.77 -1.52
CA LEU A 203 -8.92 -0.59 -0.45
C LEU A 203 -8.73 0.87 -0.08
N LEU A 204 -8.55 1.75 -1.07
CA LEU A 204 -8.22 3.15 -0.83
C LEU A 204 -9.26 3.87 0.04
N PRO A 205 -10.59 3.66 -0.16
CA PRO A 205 -11.58 4.33 0.70
C PRO A 205 -11.48 3.93 2.17
N LYS A 206 -10.96 2.73 2.46
CA LYS A 206 -10.78 2.23 3.84
C LYS A 206 -9.62 2.91 4.57
N VAL A 207 -8.78 3.65 3.85
CA VAL A 207 -7.71 4.51 4.38
C VAL A 207 -7.95 5.99 4.09
N GLY A 208 -9.18 6.37 3.71
CA GLY A 208 -9.58 7.77 3.50
C GLY A 208 -9.18 8.37 2.16
N ILE A 209 -8.94 7.53 1.14
CA ILE A 209 -8.56 7.97 -0.21
C ILE A 209 -9.59 7.45 -1.20
N ASP A 210 -10.27 8.34 -1.91
CA ASP A 210 -11.21 7.93 -2.96
C ASP A 210 -10.46 7.43 -4.20
N TYR A 211 -11.16 6.72 -5.09
CA TYR A 211 -10.59 6.19 -6.33
C TYR A 211 -11.53 6.44 -7.50
N ILE A 212 -11.02 7.02 -8.58
CA ILE A 212 -11.75 7.24 -9.84
C ILE A 212 -10.87 6.78 -11.00
N HIS A 213 -11.46 6.04 -11.94
CA HIS A 213 -10.80 5.62 -13.17
C HIS A 213 -11.22 6.52 -14.33
N ILE A 214 -10.24 7.09 -15.04
CA ILE A 214 -10.42 8.02 -16.17
C ILE A 214 -9.73 7.43 -17.41
N PRO A 215 -10.29 6.37 -18.03
CA PRO A 215 -9.66 5.65 -19.14
C PRO A 215 -9.46 6.52 -20.39
N GLN A 216 -10.20 7.61 -20.54
CA GLN A 216 -10.10 8.55 -21.65
C GLN A 216 -8.70 9.18 -21.71
N LEU A 217 -8.03 9.35 -20.57
CA LEU A 217 -6.66 9.85 -20.49
C LEU A 217 -5.60 8.75 -20.65
N GLY A 218 -6.00 7.50 -20.86
CA GLY A 218 -5.06 6.41 -21.11
C GLY A 218 -4.52 6.37 -22.54
N ILE A 219 -3.34 5.77 -22.70
CA ILE A 219 -2.84 5.31 -24.01
C ILE A 219 -3.35 3.90 -24.27
N GLU A 220 -3.90 3.66 -25.46
CA GLU A 220 -4.34 2.34 -25.91
C GLU A 220 -3.20 1.31 -25.87
N SER A 221 -3.52 0.04 -25.63
CA SER A 221 -2.48 -0.99 -25.50
C SER A 221 -1.72 -1.26 -26.80
N ASN A 222 -2.36 -1.10 -27.96
CA ASN A 222 -1.72 -1.29 -29.26
C ASN A 222 -0.66 -0.22 -29.57
N LYS A 223 -0.86 1.03 -29.12
CA LYS A 223 0.11 2.12 -29.27
C LYS A 223 1.32 2.00 -28.33
N ARG A 224 1.30 1.05 -27.40
CA ARG A 224 2.37 0.76 -26.45
C ARG A 224 3.20 -0.46 -26.85
N GLN A 225 2.97 -1.00 -28.04
CA GLN A 225 3.78 -2.07 -28.61
C GLN A 225 5.04 -1.45 -29.23
N ASP A 226 6.16 -2.16 -29.18
CA ASP A 226 7.43 -1.80 -29.83
C ASP A 226 8.09 -0.49 -29.34
N LEU A 227 7.96 -0.19 -28.05
CA LEU A 227 8.65 0.93 -27.38
C LEU A 227 10.09 0.55 -26.99
N ASP A 228 10.95 0.33 -28.00
CA ASP A 228 12.30 -0.20 -27.84
C ASP A 228 13.41 0.88 -27.80
N SER A 229 13.07 2.13 -28.07
CA SER A 229 14.04 3.24 -28.11
C SER A 229 13.48 4.54 -27.54
N GLN A 230 14.35 5.45 -27.08
CA GLN A 230 13.93 6.79 -26.63
C GLN A 230 13.18 7.58 -27.71
N GLU A 231 13.51 7.36 -28.99
CA GLU A 231 12.83 8.00 -30.12
C GLU A 231 11.39 7.50 -30.27
N SER A 232 11.14 6.20 -30.04
CA SER A 232 9.78 5.64 -30.07
C SER A 232 8.89 6.18 -28.94
N TYR A 233 9.45 6.36 -27.74
CA TYR A 233 8.76 7.02 -26.62
C TYR A 233 8.44 8.48 -26.94
N LYS A 234 9.43 9.22 -27.47
CA LYS A 234 9.24 10.61 -27.85
C LYS A 234 8.10 10.75 -28.87
N LYS A 235 8.12 9.95 -29.94
CA LYS A 235 7.06 9.97 -30.96
C LYS A 235 5.68 9.67 -30.38
N LEU A 236 5.60 8.69 -29.47
CA LEU A 236 4.34 8.34 -28.80
C LEU A 236 3.81 9.52 -27.97
N PHE A 237 4.68 10.19 -27.21
CA PHE A 237 4.27 11.32 -26.37
C PHE A 237 3.97 12.58 -27.19
N ASP A 238 4.72 12.87 -28.24
CA ASP A 238 4.42 13.96 -29.18
C ASP A 238 3.01 13.79 -29.80
N GLU A 239 2.68 12.57 -30.24
CA GLU A 239 1.33 12.25 -30.77
C GLU A 239 0.26 12.36 -29.66
N TYR A 240 0.55 11.86 -28.48
CA TYR A 240 -0.37 11.92 -27.34
C TYR A 240 -0.66 13.37 -26.93
N GLU A 241 0.35 14.21 -26.82
CA GLU A 241 0.22 15.64 -26.49
C GLU A 241 -0.57 16.40 -27.54
N THR A 242 -0.32 16.12 -28.83
CA THR A 242 -1.06 16.74 -29.94
C THR A 242 -2.55 16.42 -29.88
N THR A 243 -2.92 15.21 -29.45
CA THR A 243 -4.32 14.74 -29.37
C THR A 243 -4.94 14.88 -27.98
N LEU A 244 -4.19 15.38 -26.99
CA LEU A 244 -4.67 15.56 -25.62
C LEU A 244 -5.78 16.62 -25.52
N PRO A 245 -5.73 17.77 -26.23
CA PRO A 245 -6.81 18.76 -26.23
C PRO A 245 -8.17 18.20 -26.66
N ASP A 246 -8.20 17.19 -27.54
CA ASP A 246 -9.43 16.54 -28.00
C ASP A 246 -10.16 15.78 -26.88
N ARG A 247 -9.51 15.61 -25.72
CA ARG A 247 -10.03 14.90 -24.53
C ARG A 247 -10.56 15.86 -23.48
N GLU A 248 -11.10 16.99 -23.92
CA GLU A 248 -11.53 18.12 -23.08
C GLU A 248 -12.43 17.69 -21.91
N GLU A 249 -13.41 16.81 -22.14
CA GLU A 249 -14.32 16.33 -21.10
C GLU A 249 -13.57 15.65 -19.93
N ALA A 250 -12.57 14.82 -20.25
CA ALA A 250 -11.79 14.10 -19.25
C ALA A 250 -10.81 15.04 -18.51
N LEU A 251 -10.25 16.03 -19.20
CA LEU A 251 -9.40 17.06 -18.60
C LEU A 251 -10.22 17.93 -17.64
N ASN A 252 -11.40 18.38 -18.06
CA ASN A 252 -12.35 19.13 -17.23
C ASN A 252 -12.82 18.30 -16.03
N GLN A 253 -12.99 16.99 -16.19
CA GLN A 253 -13.27 16.08 -15.08
C GLN A 253 -12.13 16.10 -14.05
N VAL A 254 -10.86 16.02 -14.47
CA VAL A 254 -9.71 16.09 -13.55
C VAL A 254 -9.68 17.43 -12.79
N LEU A 255 -9.91 18.55 -13.47
CA LEU A 255 -9.96 19.87 -12.84
C LEU A 255 -11.10 20.00 -11.84
N ALA A 256 -12.29 19.51 -12.18
CA ALA A 256 -13.44 19.50 -11.27
C ALA A 256 -13.15 18.63 -10.03
N LEU A 257 -12.50 17.48 -10.22
CA LEU A 257 -12.08 16.61 -9.13
C LEU A 257 -10.99 17.25 -8.26
N GLN A 258 -9.99 17.91 -8.86
CA GLN A 258 -8.99 18.68 -8.11
C GLN A 258 -9.65 19.77 -7.27
N LYS A 259 -10.57 20.55 -7.85
CA LYS A 259 -11.32 21.58 -7.12
C LYS A 259 -12.15 20.99 -5.97
N LYS A 260 -12.74 19.81 -6.15
CA LYS A 260 -13.53 19.13 -5.11
C LYS A 260 -12.65 18.57 -3.98
N TYR A 261 -11.58 17.86 -4.33
CA TYR A 261 -10.77 17.07 -3.39
C TYR A 261 -9.52 17.80 -2.89
N GLN A 262 -9.16 18.91 -3.52
CA GLN A 262 -7.96 19.73 -3.30
C GLN A 262 -6.64 19.02 -3.65
N ARG A 263 -6.43 17.80 -3.14
CA ARG A 263 -5.22 16.99 -3.37
C ARG A 263 -5.58 15.68 -4.04
N ILE A 264 -5.23 15.58 -5.31
CA ILE A 264 -5.47 14.37 -6.11
C ILE A 264 -4.13 13.81 -6.59
N ALA A 265 -4.09 12.53 -6.93
CA ALA A 265 -2.92 11.93 -7.58
C ALA A 265 -3.31 11.27 -8.89
N LEU A 266 -2.60 11.58 -9.98
CA LEU A 266 -2.68 10.85 -11.24
C LEU A 266 -1.75 9.62 -11.16
N THR A 267 -2.26 8.44 -11.50
CA THR A 267 -1.44 7.22 -11.45
C THR A 267 -1.37 6.45 -12.76
N CYS A 268 -0.20 5.87 -12.98
CA CYS A 268 0.09 4.88 -14.01
C CYS A 268 1.17 3.91 -13.47
N PHE A 269 1.71 3.05 -14.33
CA PHE A 269 2.67 2.02 -13.93
C PHE A 269 4.08 2.58 -13.68
N GLU A 270 4.66 3.25 -14.67
CA GLU A 270 6.09 3.52 -14.79
C GLU A 270 6.60 4.35 -13.61
N LYS A 271 7.79 4.06 -13.09
CA LYS A 271 8.32 4.81 -11.94
C LYS A 271 8.61 6.26 -12.33
N SER A 272 9.31 6.46 -13.43
CA SER A 272 9.64 7.79 -13.96
C SER A 272 8.39 8.43 -14.57
N HIS A 273 8.14 9.71 -14.28
CA HIS A 273 7.06 10.43 -14.95
C HIS A 273 7.42 10.77 -16.40
N HIS A 274 8.70 10.99 -16.72
CA HIS A 274 9.18 11.25 -18.08
C HIS A 274 8.97 10.08 -19.05
N GLU A 275 8.82 8.86 -18.52
CA GLU A 275 8.57 7.64 -19.31
C GLU A 275 7.09 7.29 -19.35
N CYS A 276 6.20 8.21 -18.95
CA CYS A 276 4.80 7.93 -18.72
C CYS A 276 3.89 9.06 -19.21
N HIS A 277 2.80 8.74 -19.90
CA HIS A 277 1.83 9.73 -20.39
C HIS A 277 1.19 10.60 -19.31
N ARG A 278 1.27 10.19 -18.04
CA ARG A 278 0.76 10.98 -16.92
C ARG A 278 1.44 12.35 -16.79
N HIS A 279 2.69 12.50 -17.24
CA HIS A 279 3.35 13.81 -17.25
C HIS A 279 2.73 14.72 -18.31
N CYS A 280 2.47 14.22 -19.52
CA CYS A 280 1.77 14.97 -20.57
C CYS A 280 0.42 15.52 -20.05
N VAL A 281 -0.34 14.71 -19.31
CA VAL A 281 -1.59 15.15 -18.66
C VAL A 281 -1.33 16.22 -17.60
N SER A 282 -0.40 16.00 -16.67
CA SER A 282 -0.14 16.96 -15.58
C SER A 282 0.44 18.28 -16.08
N ASP A 283 1.25 18.25 -17.12
CA ASP A 283 1.93 19.41 -17.69
C ASP A 283 0.94 20.23 -18.51
N TYR A 284 0.05 19.56 -19.27
CA TYR A 284 -1.06 20.23 -19.94
C TYR A 284 -1.93 21.00 -18.95
N LEU A 285 -2.33 20.37 -17.85
CA LEU A 285 -3.17 21.01 -16.82
C LEU A 285 -2.44 22.18 -16.13
N ALA A 286 -1.15 22.02 -15.83
CA ALA A 286 -0.34 23.08 -15.23
C ALA A 286 -0.23 24.30 -16.15
N ASN A 287 0.06 24.08 -17.43
CA ASN A 287 0.29 25.16 -18.40
C ASN A 287 -0.99 25.91 -18.80
N HIS A 288 -2.14 25.23 -18.86
CA HIS A 288 -3.39 25.84 -19.35
C HIS A 288 -4.33 26.29 -18.22
N HIS A 289 -4.20 25.73 -17.02
CA HIS A 289 -5.12 25.98 -15.90
C HIS A 289 -4.43 26.39 -14.61
N ASN A 290 -3.12 26.71 -14.65
CA ASN A 290 -2.33 27.18 -13.52
C ASN A 290 -2.41 26.23 -12.29
N THR A 291 -2.48 24.92 -12.54
CA THR A 291 -2.52 23.92 -11.47
C THR A 291 -1.11 23.65 -10.95
N GLN A 292 -0.95 23.55 -9.63
CA GLN A 292 0.31 23.08 -9.04
C GLN A 292 0.45 21.55 -9.22
N THR A 293 1.57 21.12 -9.81
CA THR A 293 1.90 19.71 -10.04
C THR A 293 3.13 19.30 -9.22
N ILE A 294 3.10 18.12 -8.59
CA ILE A 294 4.24 17.52 -7.86
C ILE A 294 4.38 16.03 -8.22
N HIS A 295 5.57 15.60 -8.64
CA HIS A 295 5.86 14.19 -8.93
C HIS A 295 6.44 13.47 -7.69
N LEU A 296 5.85 12.33 -7.29
CA LEU A 296 6.15 11.59 -6.05
C LEU A 296 7.03 10.35 -6.22
#